data_AF-A0A238J7P4-F1
#
_entry.id   AF-A0A238J7P4-F1
#
_cell.length_a   1.000
_cell.length_b   1.000
_cell.length_c   1.000
_cell.angle_alpha   90.00
_cell.angle_beta   90.00
_cell.angle_gamma   90.00
#
_symmetry.space_group_name_H-M   'P 1'
#
loop_
_entity.id
_entity.type
_entity.pdbx_description
1 polymer ?
#
loop_
_entity_poly.entity_id
_entity_poly.type
_entity_poly.pdbx_seq_one_letter_code
_entity_poly.pdbx_strand_id
1 'polypeptide(L)'
;MWSEFRKCQVLADLAAAGGKAVDVLPQEEARRAWQDAITDEIWLAAIAGEEDAGACLEASLTLFEGAVLGVEAVQDLAWLWEDNHRIYEQAAPEMRVALLQAVAWLQRFSHQRFEPEPKRELMLSRSLAEVEALLIPLAKSLSAAGVEAVARAEYGGDVEIHKAGLQKMLAGTDMVYPDPSDRRHPAEVVELVSHVPGQFGHAPCLAIVLLDAVRSGDDCDNAAFRWKLQAEYILQMPERMRAPLVAGFRYLYESNPDWGDFLYPRGRGMTPVPSSVG
;
A
#
# COMPACT_ATOMS: atom_id res chain seq x y z
N MET A 1 -8.70 -11.84 14.69
CA MET A 1 -9.35 -10.52 14.48
C MET A 1 -8.44 -9.33 14.78
N TRP A 2 -7.36 -9.52 15.57
CA TRP A 2 -6.28 -8.53 15.79
C TRP A 2 -5.13 -8.58 14.75
N SER A 3 -5.08 -9.59 13.88
CA SER A 3 -3.96 -9.85 12.95
C SER A 3 -4.12 -9.30 11.52
N GLU A 4 -5.36 -9.02 11.07
CA GLU A 4 -5.57 -8.40 9.75
C GLU A 4 -5.41 -6.88 9.78
N PHE A 5 -5.68 -6.26 10.93
CA PHE A 5 -5.45 -4.82 11.10
C PHE A 5 -3.96 -4.50 11.12
N ARG A 6 -3.10 -5.25 11.85
CA ARG A 6 -1.66 -4.93 11.96
C ARG A 6 -0.85 -5.04 10.67
N LYS A 7 -1.17 -5.95 9.74
CA LYS A 7 -0.37 -6.15 8.51
C LYS A 7 -0.52 -5.00 7.51
N CYS A 8 -1.68 -4.33 7.50
CA CYS A 8 -1.85 -3.08 6.77
C CYS A 8 -1.55 -1.86 7.66
N GLN A 9 -1.79 -1.94 8.97
CA GLN A 9 -1.58 -0.83 9.89
C GLN A 9 -0.09 -0.55 10.15
N VAL A 10 0.84 -1.51 10.16
CA VAL A 10 2.27 -1.20 10.31
C VAL A 10 2.78 -0.43 9.08
N LEU A 11 2.38 -0.83 7.88
CA LEU A 11 2.69 -0.09 6.64
C LEU A 11 1.92 1.23 6.52
N ALA A 12 0.69 1.31 7.06
CA ALA A 12 -0.11 2.54 7.10
C ALA A 12 0.32 3.52 8.20
N ASP A 13 0.79 3.03 9.35
CA ASP A 13 1.31 3.81 10.48
C ASP A 13 2.70 4.35 10.13
N LEU A 14 3.51 3.57 9.44
CA LEU A 14 4.79 4.03 8.88
C LEU A 14 4.58 5.05 7.74
N ALA A 15 3.54 4.88 6.90
CA ALA A 15 3.15 5.87 5.90
C ALA A 15 2.52 7.15 6.51
N ALA A 16 1.72 7.03 7.57
CA ALA A 16 1.10 8.15 8.29
C ALA A 16 2.14 8.96 9.08
N ALA A 17 3.21 8.32 9.56
CA ALA A 17 4.37 8.98 10.13
C ALA A 17 5.20 9.78 9.10
N GLY A 18 5.00 9.58 7.79
CA GLY A 18 5.74 10.30 6.73
C GLY A 18 5.23 11.71 6.39
N GLY A 19 4.16 12.20 7.02
CA GLY A 19 3.47 13.45 6.64
C GLY A 19 3.91 14.73 7.36
N LYS A 20 4.64 14.63 8.47
CA LYS A 20 5.30 15.76 9.15
C LYS A 20 6.74 15.36 9.41
N ALA A 21 7.60 16.33 9.72
CA ALA A 21 8.92 16.02 10.28
C ALA A 21 8.69 15.24 11.59
N VAL A 22 8.63 13.91 11.46
CA VAL A 22 8.49 13.00 12.58
C VAL A 22 9.91 12.84 13.09
N ASP A 23 10.12 13.36 14.30
CA ASP A 23 11.27 13.04 15.13
C ASP A 23 11.61 11.56 14.99
N VAL A 24 12.89 11.21 15.00
CA VAL A 24 13.43 9.84 14.89
C VAL A 24 12.86 8.86 15.97
N LEU A 25 12.08 9.37 16.92
CA LEU A 25 11.56 8.69 18.11
C LEU A 25 10.55 7.54 17.85
N PRO A 26 9.55 7.63 16.96
CA PRO A 26 8.61 6.52 16.74
C PRO A 26 9.25 5.28 16.14
N GLN A 27 10.34 5.44 15.38
CA GLN A 27 11.09 4.31 14.83
C GLN A 27 11.89 3.58 15.91
N GLU A 28 12.48 4.29 16.88
CA GLU A 28 13.20 3.66 17.98
C GLU A 28 12.27 2.93 18.94
N GLU A 29 11.12 3.51 19.27
CA GLU A 29 10.11 2.85 20.11
C GLU A 29 9.54 1.60 19.43
N ALA A 30 9.21 1.69 18.13
CA ALA A 30 8.79 0.53 17.36
C ALA A 30 9.87 -0.56 17.35
N ARG A 31 11.13 -0.19 17.05
CA ARG A 31 12.26 -1.14 17.05
C ARG A 31 12.45 -1.81 18.42
N ARG A 32 12.32 -1.07 19.53
CA ARG A 32 12.40 -1.64 20.89
C ARG A 32 11.24 -2.60 21.18
N ALA A 33 10.01 -2.21 20.85
CA ALA A 33 8.85 -3.08 21.02
C ALA A 33 9.00 -4.40 20.23
N TRP A 34 9.60 -4.32 19.03
CA TRP A 34 9.94 -5.49 18.23
C TRP A 34 11.06 -6.34 18.84
N GLN A 35 12.13 -5.70 19.31
CA GLN A 35 13.21 -6.37 20.02
C GLN A 35 12.70 -7.18 21.22
N ASP A 36 11.76 -6.63 21.97
CA ASP A 36 11.14 -7.32 23.12
C ASP A 36 10.17 -8.44 22.68
N ALA A 37 9.57 -8.33 21.49
CA ALA A 37 8.65 -9.34 20.96
C ALA A 37 9.39 -10.57 20.44
N ILE A 38 10.61 -10.42 19.91
CA ILE A 38 11.40 -11.52 19.34
C ILE A 38 11.97 -12.37 20.48
N THR A 39 11.35 -13.52 20.67
CA THR A 39 11.66 -14.50 21.72
C THR A 39 12.13 -15.82 21.10
N ASP A 40 12.69 -16.71 21.92
CA ASP A 40 13.08 -18.05 21.48
C ASP A 40 11.87 -18.83 20.93
N GLU A 41 10.68 -18.62 21.49
CA GLU A 41 9.44 -19.22 21.01
C GLU A 41 9.10 -18.82 19.57
N ILE A 42 9.39 -17.57 19.17
CA ILE A 42 9.16 -17.11 17.80
C ILE A 42 10.15 -17.77 16.84
N TRP A 43 11.42 -17.89 17.23
CA TRP A 43 12.39 -18.62 16.42
C TRP A 43 12.01 -20.10 16.27
N LEU A 44 11.59 -20.75 17.35
CA LEU A 44 11.14 -22.15 17.31
C LEU A 44 9.89 -22.32 16.44
N ALA A 45 8.94 -21.39 16.50
CA ALA A 45 7.76 -21.42 15.63
C ALA A 45 8.12 -21.23 14.16
N ALA A 46 9.04 -20.31 13.83
CA ALA A 46 9.46 -20.03 12.46
C ALA A 46 10.14 -21.24 11.78
N ILE A 47 10.80 -22.10 12.57
CA ILE A 47 11.45 -23.32 12.06
C ILE A 47 10.56 -24.57 12.12
N ALA A 48 9.33 -24.46 12.62
CA ALA A 48 8.39 -25.59 12.69
C ALA A 48 8.01 -26.12 11.30
N GLY A 49 8.17 -25.30 10.25
CA GLY A 49 7.96 -25.70 8.87
C GLY A 49 6.55 -26.24 8.63
N GLU A 50 6.45 -27.41 8.00
CA GLU A 50 5.16 -28.04 7.68
C GLU A 50 4.44 -28.64 8.91
N GLU A 51 5.15 -28.90 10.01
CA GLU A 51 4.55 -29.48 11.22
C GLU A 51 3.53 -28.55 11.86
N ASP A 52 3.77 -27.23 11.76
CA ASP A 52 2.83 -26.17 12.11
C ASP A 52 2.98 -24.98 11.16
N ALA A 53 2.46 -25.13 9.93
CA ALA A 53 2.55 -24.09 8.91
C ALA A 53 1.93 -22.76 9.35
N GLY A 54 0.91 -22.78 10.22
CA GLY A 54 0.27 -21.56 10.73
C GLY A 54 1.23 -20.76 11.62
N ALA A 55 1.81 -21.43 12.62
CA ALA A 55 2.79 -20.82 13.51
C ALA A 55 4.05 -20.37 12.75
N CYS A 56 4.54 -21.19 11.82
CA CYS A 56 5.68 -20.86 10.95
C CYS A 56 5.43 -19.56 10.19
N LEU A 57 4.30 -19.43 9.49
CA LEU A 57 3.99 -18.23 8.71
C LEU A 57 3.92 -16.95 9.55
N GLU A 58 3.27 -17.00 10.72
CA GLU A 58 3.15 -15.83 11.61
C GLU A 58 4.49 -15.42 12.23
N ALA A 59 5.27 -16.42 12.68
CA ALA A 59 6.58 -16.19 13.25
C ALA A 59 7.60 -15.69 12.21
N SER A 60 7.61 -16.28 11.02
CA SER A 60 8.49 -15.82 9.93
C SER A 60 8.17 -14.38 9.51
N LEU A 61 6.89 -14.02 9.41
CA LEU A 61 6.51 -12.63 9.11
C LEU A 61 7.02 -11.67 10.20
N THR A 62 6.86 -12.06 11.46
CA THR A 62 7.35 -11.30 12.62
C THR A 62 8.87 -11.08 12.53
N LEU A 63 9.64 -12.12 12.20
CA LEU A 63 11.08 -12.01 12.01
C LEU A 63 11.44 -11.11 10.83
N PHE A 64 10.83 -11.28 9.66
CA PHE A 64 11.09 -10.43 8.50
C PHE A 64 10.73 -8.96 8.75
N GLU A 65 9.63 -8.67 9.45
CA GLU A 65 9.27 -7.30 9.86
C GLU A 65 10.31 -6.70 10.81
N GLY A 66 10.79 -7.48 11.79
CA GLY A 66 11.90 -7.08 12.66
C GLY A 66 13.18 -6.75 11.88
N ALA A 67 13.54 -7.59 10.91
CA ALA A 67 14.70 -7.37 10.05
C ALA A 67 14.55 -6.10 9.19
N VAL A 68 13.36 -5.86 8.61
CA VAL A 68 13.03 -4.64 7.84
C VAL A 68 13.20 -3.38 8.70
N LEU A 69 12.85 -3.45 9.99
CA LEU A 69 13.02 -2.37 10.96
C LEU A 69 14.44 -2.24 11.52
N GLY A 70 15.37 -3.10 11.10
CA GLY A 70 16.77 -3.08 11.58
C GLY A 70 16.93 -3.54 13.03
N VAL A 71 16.11 -4.49 13.48
CA VAL A 71 16.26 -5.15 14.79
C VAL A 71 17.50 -6.04 14.76
N GLU A 72 18.44 -5.82 15.68
CA GLU A 72 19.76 -6.46 15.65
C GLU A 72 19.69 -7.98 15.86
N ALA A 73 18.75 -8.45 16.66
CA ALA A 73 18.55 -9.89 16.91
C ALA A 73 18.06 -10.67 15.68
N VAL A 74 17.65 -9.99 14.60
CA VAL A 74 17.12 -10.63 13.40
C VAL A 74 17.91 -10.18 12.18
N GLN A 75 19.19 -10.54 12.19
CA GLN A 75 20.10 -10.38 11.06
C GLN A 75 20.29 -11.72 10.36
N ASP A 76 20.34 -11.69 9.03
CA ASP A 76 20.51 -12.86 8.17
C ASP A 76 19.37 -13.89 8.26
N LEU A 77 18.31 -13.65 7.49
CA LEU A 77 17.15 -14.54 7.36
C LEU A 77 17.18 -15.38 6.08
N ALA A 78 18.32 -15.41 5.37
CA ALA A 78 18.43 -16.15 4.11
C ALA A 78 18.17 -17.64 4.29
N TRP A 79 18.72 -18.24 5.36
CA TRP A 79 18.49 -19.66 5.68
C TRP A 79 17.01 -19.96 5.97
N LEU A 80 16.31 -19.07 6.68
CA LEU A 80 14.90 -19.25 7.03
C LEU A 80 14.02 -19.26 5.78
N TRP A 81 14.40 -18.45 4.78
CA TRP A 81 13.77 -18.44 3.46
C TRP A 81 14.09 -19.71 2.67
N GLU A 82 15.35 -20.13 2.60
CA GLU A 82 15.77 -21.34 1.90
C GLU A 82 14.93 -22.55 2.35
N ASP A 83 14.76 -22.70 3.67
CA ASP A 83 14.04 -23.81 4.27
C ASP A 83 12.51 -23.76 4.07
N ASN A 84 11.92 -22.56 4.04
CA ASN A 84 10.45 -22.41 4.16
C ASN A 84 9.76 -21.68 2.99
N HIS A 85 10.47 -21.19 1.96
CA HIS A 85 9.87 -20.41 0.88
C HIS A 85 8.66 -21.11 0.22
N ARG A 86 8.66 -22.44 0.12
CA ARG A 86 7.52 -23.19 -0.43
C ARG A 86 6.26 -23.06 0.41
N ILE A 87 6.39 -23.04 1.74
CA ILE A 87 5.27 -22.81 2.66
C ILE A 87 4.76 -21.38 2.49
N TYR A 88 5.67 -20.41 2.33
CA TYR A 88 5.32 -19.00 2.12
C TYR A 88 4.56 -18.80 0.80
N GLU A 89 5.02 -19.43 -0.29
CA GLU A 89 4.36 -19.38 -1.60
C GLU A 89 2.96 -20.02 -1.60
N GLN A 90 2.71 -21.00 -0.72
CA GLN A 90 1.43 -21.69 -0.58
C GLN A 90 0.48 -21.03 0.43
N ALA A 91 0.94 -20.03 1.18
CA ALA A 91 0.13 -19.34 2.16
C ALA A 91 -1.08 -18.63 1.54
N ALA A 92 -2.05 -18.28 2.38
CA ALA A 92 -3.16 -17.41 1.98
C ALA A 92 -2.64 -16.12 1.34
N PRO A 93 -3.30 -15.56 0.31
CA PRO A 93 -2.76 -14.47 -0.50
C PRO A 93 -2.19 -13.31 0.31
N GLU A 94 -2.88 -12.88 1.36
CA GLU A 94 -2.47 -11.75 2.17
C GLU A 94 -1.19 -12.02 2.97
N MET A 95 -1.06 -13.24 3.51
CA MET A 95 0.14 -13.67 4.25
C MET A 95 1.32 -13.87 3.30
N ARG A 96 1.08 -14.55 2.17
CA ARG A 96 2.07 -14.77 1.12
C ARG A 96 2.68 -13.46 0.67
N VAL A 97 1.84 -12.49 0.28
CA VAL A 97 2.32 -11.18 -0.15
C VAL A 97 3.15 -10.50 0.94
N ALA A 98 2.67 -10.47 2.19
CA ALA A 98 3.39 -9.80 3.26
C ALA A 98 4.81 -10.38 3.44
N LEU A 99 4.94 -11.71 3.42
CA LEU A 99 6.23 -12.41 3.47
C LEU A 99 7.11 -12.08 2.27
N LEU A 100 6.59 -12.23 1.05
CA LEU A 100 7.35 -12.01 -0.18
C LEU A 100 7.79 -10.54 -0.33
N GLN A 101 6.94 -9.59 0.05
CA GLN A 101 7.26 -8.17 0.05
C GLN A 101 8.36 -7.86 1.07
N ALA A 102 8.29 -8.41 2.28
CA ALA A 102 9.33 -8.22 3.28
C ALA A 102 10.69 -8.74 2.80
N VAL A 103 10.71 -9.92 2.16
CA VAL A 103 11.93 -10.49 1.57
C VAL A 103 12.46 -9.61 0.43
N ALA A 104 11.61 -9.18 -0.51
CA ALA A 104 12.00 -8.29 -1.60
C ALA A 104 12.55 -6.95 -1.07
N TRP A 105 11.99 -6.44 0.03
CA TRP A 105 12.48 -5.25 0.71
C TRP A 105 13.87 -5.48 1.30
N LEU A 106 14.08 -6.59 2.01
CA LEU A 106 15.39 -6.96 2.54
C LEU A 106 16.43 -7.15 1.43
N GLN A 107 16.08 -7.77 0.30
CA GLN A 107 16.96 -7.85 -0.88
C GLN A 107 17.38 -6.47 -1.39
N ARG A 108 16.41 -5.56 -1.53
CA ARG A 108 16.63 -4.21 -2.05
C ARG A 108 17.48 -3.34 -1.11
N PHE A 109 17.27 -3.45 0.20
CA PHE A 109 17.80 -2.48 1.18
C PHE A 109 18.87 -3.01 2.14
N SER A 110 18.96 -4.32 2.37
CA SER A 110 19.92 -4.92 3.32
C SER A 110 21.06 -5.70 2.66
N HIS A 111 21.11 -5.74 1.32
CA HIS A 111 22.07 -6.53 0.53
C HIS A 111 22.05 -8.05 0.81
N GLN A 112 21.05 -8.54 1.55
CA GLN A 112 20.83 -9.97 1.72
C GLN A 112 20.39 -10.58 0.39
N ARG A 113 20.90 -11.78 0.09
CA ARG A 113 20.47 -12.56 -1.07
C ARG A 113 19.57 -13.68 -0.59
N PHE A 114 18.46 -13.86 -1.30
CA PHE A 114 17.48 -14.91 -1.00
C PHE A 114 17.31 -15.73 -2.28
N GLU A 115 17.56 -17.03 -2.18
CA GLU A 115 17.48 -17.97 -3.29
C GLU A 115 16.47 -19.08 -2.94
N PRO A 116 15.43 -19.32 -3.76
CA PRO A 116 15.12 -18.61 -5.00
C PRO A 116 14.62 -17.17 -4.73
N GLU A 117 14.72 -16.30 -5.74
CA GLU A 117 14.14 -14.94 -5.67
C GLU A 117 12.60 -15.01 -5.53
N PRO A 118 11.97 -14.12 -4.74
CA PRO A 118 10.51 -14.01 -4.67
C PRO A 118 9.88 -13.79 -6.05
N LYS A 119 8.90 -14.64 -6.38
CA LYS A 119 8.19 -14.57 -7.65
C LYS A 119 7.21 -13.39 -7.66
N ARG A 120 7.37 -12.47 -8.62
CA ARG A 120 6.57 -11.25 -8.72
C ARG A 120 5.07 -11.54 -8.87
N GLU A 121 4.71 -12.59 -9.58
CA GLU A 121 3.31 -13.01 -9.75
C GLU A 121 2.64 -13.45 -8.44
N LEU A 122 3.42 -13.85 -7.42
CA LEU A 122 2.92 -14.25 -6.11
C LEU A 122 2.84 -13.07 -5.11
N MET A 123 3.42 -11.92 -5.47
CA MET A 123 3.46 -10.70 -4.66
C MET A 123 2.19 -9.86 -4.75
N LEU A 124 1.17 -10.35 -5.47
CA LEU A 124 -0.16 -9.74 -5.54
C LEU A 124 -1.17 -10.54 -4.73
N SER A 125 -1.94 -9.83 -3.91
CA SER A 125 -3.07 -10.40 -3.15
C SER A 125 -4.34 -10.44 -3.99
N ARG A 126 -4.43 -9.57 -5.00
CA ARG A 126 -5.53 -9.45 -5.96
C ARG A 126 -4.99 -9.12 -7.34
N SER A 127 -5.67 -9.61 -8.37
CA SER A 127 -5.47 -9.18 -9.75
C SER A 127 -5.98 -7.75 -9.97
N LEU A 128 -5.48 -7.10 -11.02
CA LEU A 128 -5.98 -5.78 -11.46
C LEU A 128 -7.50 -5.79 -11.66
N ALA A 129 -8.02 -6.81 -12.34
CA ALA A 129 -9.45 -6.93 -12.63
C ALA A 129 -10.30 -7.01 -11.36
N GLU A 130 -9.84 -7.72 -10.32
CA GLU A 130 -10.54 -7.79 -9.03
C GLU A 130 -10.55 -6.45 -8.31
N VAL A 131 -9.47 -5.68 -8.40
CA VAL A 131 -9.36 -4.33 -7.80
C VAL A 131 -10.28 -3.35 -8.54
N GLU A 132 -10.28 -3.38 -9.87
CA GLU A 132 -11.19 -2.57 -10.69
C GLU A 132 -12.66 -2.90 -10.40
N ALA A 133 -13.00 -4.18 -10.23
CA ALA A 133 -14.35 -4.62 -9.88
C ALA A 133 -14.85 -4.07 -8.54
N LEU A 134 -13.94 -3.72 -7.61
CA LEU A 134 -14.27 -3.06 -6.35
C LEU A 134 -14.37 -1.54 -6.50
N LEU A 135 -13.44 -0.93 -7.23
CA LEU A 135 -13.35 0.53 -7.36
C LEU A 135 -14.44 1.10 -8.27
N ILE A 136 -14.80 0.43 -9.37
CA ILE A 136 -15.80 0.92 -10.33
C ILE A 136 -17.16 1.17 -9.68
N PRO A 137 -17.74 0.24 -8.88
CA PRO A 137 -18.99 0.52 -8.18
C PRO A 137 -18.91 1.72 -7.22
N LEU A 138 -17.79 1.90 -6.52
CA LEU A 138 -17.59 3.04 -5.62
C LEU A 138 -17.52 4.35 -6.42
N ALA A 139 -16.78 4.38 -7.52
CA ALA A 139 -16.71 5.52 -8.43
C ALA A 139 -18.10 5.87 -9.01
N LYS A 140 -18.87 4.86 -9.44
CA LYS A 140 -20.24 5.02 -9.97
C LYS A 140 -21.28 5.37 -8.92
N SER A 141 -20.94 5.34 -7.63
CA SER A 141 -21.83 5.82 -6.57
C SER A 141 -21.96 7.35 -6.52
N LEU A 142 -21.20 8.07 -7.34
CA LEU A 142 -21.34 9.52 -7.51
C LEU A 142 -22.71 9.86 -8.10
N SER A 143 -23.62 10.33 -7.25
CA SER A 143 -24.98 10.72 -7.65
C SER A 143 -24.98 11.91 -8.63
N ALA A 144 -26.12 12.16 -9.30
CA ALA A 144 -26.26 13.33 -10.17
C ALA A 144 -25.98 14.67 -9.45
N ALA A 145 -26.40 14.80 -8.19
CA ALA A 145 -26.06 15.96 -7.37
C ALA A 145 -24.56 16.00 -7.04
N GLY A 146 -23.93 14.83 -6.90
CA GLY A 146 -22.48 14.69 -6.72
C GLY A 146 -21.71 15.14 -7.95
N VAL A 147 -22.15 14.74 -9.14
CA VAL A 147 -21.58 15.20 -10.40
C VAL A 147 -21.64 16.72 -10.51
N GLU A 148 -22.79 17.32 -10.19
CA GLU A 148 -22.95 18.79 -10.20
C GLU A 148 -22.02 19.48 -9.20
N ALA A 149 -21.90 18.94 -7.98
CA ALA A 149 -21.03 19.49 -6.95
C ALA A 149 -19.54 19.38 -7.32
N VAL A 150 -19.12 18.24 -7.86
CA VAL A 150 -17.74 18.00 -8.29
C VAL A 150 -17.40 18.90 -9.47
N ALA A 151 -18.28 19.02 -10.47
CA ALA A 151 -18.04 19.87 -11.65
C ALA A 151 -17.82 21.36 -11.31
N ARG A 152 -18.28 21.81 -10.14
CA ARG A 152 -18.11 23.19 -9.63
C ARG A 152 -16.89 23.36 -8.72
N ALA A 153 -16.12 22.30 -8.47
CA ALA A 153 -15.00 22.35 -7.53
C ALA A 153 -13.84 23.24 -8.03
N GLU A 154 -13.68 23.39 -9.34
CA GLU A 154 -12.70 24.29 -9.91
C GLU A 154 -13.25 25.73 -10.01
N TYR A 155 -12.62 26.66 -9.29
CA TYR A 155 -12.99 28.06 -9.36
C TYR A 155 -12.56 28.68 -10.68
N GLY A 156 -13.52 29.22 -11.44
CA GLY A 156 -13.27 29.84 -12.75
C GLY A 156 -13.20 28.86 -13.92
N GLY A 157 -13.36 27.55 -13.68
CA GLY A 157 -13.45 26.52 -14.70
C GLY A 157 -14.81 26.47 -15.40
N ASP A 158 -14.85 25.81 -16.56
CA ASP A 158 -16.10 25.54 -17.28
C ASP A 158 -16.82 24.33 -16.67
N VAL A 159 -17.81 24.63 -15.81
CA VAL A 159 -18.62 23.64 -15.09
C VAL A 159 -19.30 22.66 -16.04
N GLU A 160 -19.79 23.11 -17.20
CA GLU A 160 -20.53 22.25 -18.14
C GLU A 160 -19.59 21.27 -18.84
N ILE A 161 -18.36 21.69 -19.17
CA ILE A 161 -17.34 20.80 -19.72
C ILE A 161 -16.96 19.71 -18.71
N HIS A 162 -16.70 20.08 -17.45
CA HIS A 162 -16.38 19.12 -16.38
C HIS A 162 -17.53 18.14 -16.14
N LYS A 163 -18.76 18.65 -16.08
CA LYS A 163 -19.96 17.83 -15.90
C LYS A 163 -20.15 16.85 -17.05
N ALA A 164 -20.00 17.29 -18.30
CA ALA A 164 -20.11 16.42 -19.47
C ALA A 164 -19.01 15.34 -19.46
N GLY A 165 -17.78 15.70 -19.10
CA GLY A 165 -16.67 14.76 -18.94
C GLY A 165 -16.93 13.71 -17.87
N LEU A 166 -17.39 14.13 -16.68
CA LEU A 166 -17.77 13.22 -15.59
C LEU A 166 -18.89 12.26 -16.02
N GLN A 167 -19.95 12.78 -16.66
CA GLN A 167 -21.07 11.96 -17.13
C GLN A 167 -20.64 10.93 -18.17
N LYS A 168 -19.80 11.34 -19.15
CA LYS A 168 -19.25 10.44 -20.17
C LYS A 168 -18.41 9.33 -19.53
N MET A 169 -17.54 9.68 -18.58
CA MET A 169 -16.71 8.72 -17.85
C MET A 169 -17.57 7.75 -17.02
N LEU A 170 -18.54 8.25 -16.25
CA LEU A 170 -19.45 7.46 -15.40
C LEU A 170 -20.37 6.53 -16.19
N ALA A 171 -20.72 6.91 -17.43
CA ALA A 171 -21.49 6.08 -18.34
C ALA A 171 -20.64 4.94 -18.94
N GLY A 172 -19.32 5.07 -18.98
CA GLY A 172 -18.40 4.06 -19.49
C GLY A 172 -18.33 2.81 -18.61
N THR A 173 -18.07 1.65 -19.21
CA THR A 173 -17.81 0.42 -18.45
C THR A 173 -16.50 0.54 -17.69
N ASP A 174 -15.45 0.99 -18.37
CA ASP A 174 -14.08 0.99 -17.85
C ASP A 174 -13.72 2.29 -17.14
N MET A 175 -14.60 3.30 -17.08
CA MET A 175 -14.37 4.54 -16.33
C MET A 175 -13.05 5.25 -16.68
N VAL A 176 -12.66 5.26 -17.96
CA VAL A 176 -11.44 5.91 -18.44
C VAL A 176 -11.70 7.40 -18.68
N TYR A 177 -10.69 8.23 -18.43
CA TYR A 177 -10.74 9.64 -18.79
C TYR A 177 -11.03 9.81 -20.30
N PRO A 178 -12.00 10.66 -20.67
CA PRO A 178 -12.60 10.67 -22.00
C PRO A 178 -11.70 11.16 -23.13
N ASP A 179 -10.61 11.87 -22.83
CA ASP A 179 -9.63 12.34 -23.80
C ASP A 179 -8.19 12.16 -23.25
N PRO A 180 -7.36 11.29 -23.85
CA PRO A 180 -5.96 11.14 -23.46
C PRO A 180 -5.08 12.35 -23.81
N SER A 181 -5.49 13.15 -24.79
CA SER A 181 -4.78 14.35 -25.27
C SER A 181 -5.17 15.62 -24.51
N ASP A 182 -6.37 15.65 -23.93
CA ASP A 182 -6.83 16.68 -23.01
C ASP A 182 -7.38 16.06 -21.72
N ARG A 183 -6.44 15.54 -20.90
CA ARG A 183 -6.78 14.91 -19.62
C ARG A 183 -7.38 15.86 -18.59
N ARG A 184 -7.37 17.19 -18.84
CA ARG A 184 -7.83 18.18 -17.85
C ARG A 184 -9.29 17.99 -17.44
N HIS A 185 -10.15 17.61 -18.39
CA HIS A 185 -11.57 17.47 -18.14
C HIS A 185 -12.00 15.99 -18.17
N PRO A 186 -12.49 15.39 -17.07
CA PRO A 186 -12.77 15.97 -15.75
C PRO A 186 -11.66 15.77 -14.69
N ALA A 187 -10.42 15.42 -15.05
CA ALA A 187 -9.41 15.03 -14.06
C ALA A 187 -9.15 16.13 -13.01
N GLU A 188 -9.10 17.40 -13.39
CA GLU A 188 -8.82 18.51 -12.46
C GLU A 188 -9.82 18.54 -11.29
N VAL A 189 -11.13 18.51 -11.58
CA VAL A 189 -12.15 18.52 -10.54
C VAL A 189 -12.19 17.22 -9.72
N VAL A 190 -11.91 16.08 -10.35
CA VAL A 190 -11.81 14.78 -9.65
C VAL A 190 -10.64 14.78 -8.67
N GLU A 191 -9.48 15.23 -9.11
CA GLU A 191 -8.27 15.33 -8.30
C GLU A 191 -8.47 16.32 -7.15
N LEU A 192 -9.05 17.50 -7.42
CA LEU A 192 -9.38 18.50 -6.39
C LEU A 192 -10.31 17.96 -5.31
N VAL A 193 -11.41 17.29 -5.69
CA VAL A 193 -12.36 16.75 -4.70
C VAL A 193 -11.80 15.54 -3.96
N SER A 194 -11.01 14.69 -4.62
CA SER A 194 -10.31 13.58 -3.95
C SER A 194 -9.27 14.07 -2.94
N HIS A 195 -8.78 15.31 -3.03
CA HIS A 195 -7.84 15.87 -2.06
C HIS A 195 -8.47 16.26 -0.72
N VAL A 196 -9.80 16.39 -0.62
CA VAL A 196 -10.47 16.98 0.54
C VAL A 196 -11.34 15.94 1.27
N PRO A 197 -10.79 15.29 2.33
CA PRO A 197 -11.56 14.45 3.23
C PRO A 197 -12.87 15.09 3.70
N GLY A 198 -13.95 14.30 3.75
CA GLY A 198 -15.27 14.74 4.21
C GLY A 198 -16.08 15.53 3.18
N GLN A 199 -15.47 15.99 2.08
CA GLN A 199 -16.20 16.68 1.02
C GLN A 199 -17.17 15.72 0.31
N PHE A 200 -18.32 16.25 -0.09
CA PHE A 200 -19.27 15.50 -0.91
C PHE A 200 -18.63 15.07 -2.23
N GLY A 201 -18.68 13.76 -2.55
CA GLY A 201 -18.02 13.19 -3.72
C GLY A 201 -16.57 12.72 -3.49
N HIS A 202 -15.97 12.97 -2.31
CA HIS A 202 -14.59 12.61 -2.02
C HIS A 202 -14.26 11.13 -2.29
N ALA A 203 -15.00 10.18 -1.68
CA ALA A 203 -14.70 8.75 -1.84
C ALA A 203 -14.89 8.25 -3.30
N PRO A 204 -15.98 8.58 -4.01
CA PRO A 204 -16.10 8.28 -5.44
C PRO A 204 -14.98 8.89 -6.31
N CYS A 205 -14.60 10.15 -6.07
CA CYS A 205 -13.51 10.80 -6.80
C CYS A 205 -12.15 10.14 -6.50
N LEU A 206 -11.89 9.78 -5.25
CA LEU A 206 -10.68 9.05 -4.88
C LEU A 206 -10.64 7.66 -5.55
N ALA A 207 -11.78 6.98 -5.68
CA ALA A 207 -11.87 5.72 -6.41
C ALA A 207 -11.54 5.89 -7.92
N ILE A 208 -11.93 7.01 -8.53
CA ILE A 208 -11.56 7.34 -9.92
C ILE A 208 -10.04 7.57 -10.04
N VAL A 209 -9.44 8.33 -9.12
CA VAL A 209 -7.98 8.52 -9.09
C VAL A 209 -7.26 7.17 -8.94
N LEU A 210 -7.74 6.31 -8.04
CA LEU A 210 -7.16 4.98 -7.86
C LEU A 210 -7.30 4.10 -9.10
N LEU A 211 -8.43 4.16 -9.82
CA LEU A 211 -8.59 3.41 -11.07
C LEU A 211 -7.54 3.79 -12.11
N ASP A 212 -7.26 5.08 -12.27
CA ASP A 212 -6.21 5.55 -13.17
C ASP A 212 -4.82 5.13 -12.68
N ALA A 213 -4.56 5.25 -11.38
CA ALA A 213 -3.29 4.87 -10.76
C ALA A 213 -3.00 3.37 -10.90
N VAL A 214 -3.94 2.47 -10.59
CA VAL A 214 -3.69 1.01 -10.69
C VAL A 214 -3.44 0.53 -12.11
N ARG A 215 -3.92 1.28 -13.11
CA ARG A 215 -3.70 1.00 -14.55
C ARG A 215 -2.37 1.53 -15.06
N SER A 216 -1.96 2.70 -14.59
CA SER A 216 -0.71 3.36 -14.98
C SER A 216 0.47 2.92 -14.14
N GLY A 217 0.26 2.30 -12.97
CA GLY A 217 1.31 2.09 -11.97
C GLY A 217 1.58 3.33 -11.11
N ASP A 218 0.65 4.30 -11.09
CA ASP A 218 0.75 5.58 -10.39
C ASP A 218 1.89 6.48 -10.91
N ASP A 219 2.07 6.56 -12.23
CA ASP A 219 3.18 7.30 -12.90
C ASP A 219 3.29 8.80 -12.52
N CYS A 220 2.23 9.39 -11.97
CA CYS A 220 2.17 10.79 -11.53
C CYS A 220 2.13 10.94 -9.99
N ASP A 221 2.37 9.86 -9.24
CA ASP A 221 2.34 9.81 -7.77
C ASP A 221 1.03 10.30 -7.14
N ASN A 222 -0.06 10.26 -7.90
CA ASN A 222 -1.34 10.82 -7.50
C ASN A 222 -1.91 10.04 -6.31
N ALA A 223 -1.89 8.71 -6.37
CA ALA A 223 -2.37 7.86 -5.28
C ALA A 223 -1.40 7.86 -4.10
N ALA A 224 -0.08 7.73 -4.33
CA ALA A 224 0.93 7.80 -3.27
C ALA A 224 0.77 9.08 -2.42
N PHE A 225 0.57 10.22 -3.08
CA PHE A 225 0.31 11.48 -2.41
C PHE A 225 -0.98 11.48 -1.58
N ARG A 226 -2.08 10.92 -2.09
CA ARG A 226 -3.34 10.82 -1.32
C ARG A 226 -3.17 9.94 -0.09
N TRP A 227 -2.54 8.78 -0.24
CA TRP A 227 -2.32 7.87 0.88
C TRP A 227 -1.56 8.56 2.01
N LYS A 228 -0.44 9.20 1.68
CA LYS A 228 0.39 9.95 2.64
C LYS A 228 -0.40 10.99 3.45
N LEU A 229 -1.34 11.68 2.82
CA LEU A 229 -2.09 12.76 3.49
C LEU A 229 -3.39 12.30 4.14
N GLN A 230 -3.96 11.18 3.69
CA GLN A 230 -5.36 10.83 3.99
C GLN A 230 -5.53 9.42 4.56
N ALA A 231 -4.47 8.62 4.72
CA ALA A 231 -4.56 7.23 5.18
C ALA A 231 -5.42 7.09 6.45
N GLU A 232 -5.16 7.90 7.47
CA GLU A 232 -5.93 7.87 8.72
C GLU A 232 -7.44 8.07 8.48
N TYR A 233 -7.80 9.07 7.66
CA TYR A 233 -9.19 9.35 7.34
C TYR A 233 -9.83 8.20 6.53
N ILE A 234 -9.12 7.66 5.54
CA ILE A 234 -9.58 6.53 4.72
C ILE A 234 -9.84 5.29 5.59
N LEU A 235 -8.94 5.01 6.55
CA LEU A 235 -9.07 3.87 7.46
C LEU A 235 -10.25 4.00 8.43
N GLN A 236 -10.73 5.21 8.69
CA GLN A 236 -11.90 5.49 9.53
C GLN A 236 -13.22 5.55 8.74
N MET A 237 -13.19 5.46 7.40
CA MET A 237 -14.40 5.46 6.58
C MET A 237 -15.30 4.23 6.83
N PRO A 238 -16.61 4.33 6.51
CA PRO A 238 -17.48 3.16 6.47
C PRO A 238 -16.94 2.05 5.57
N GLU A 239 -17.09 0.80 5.98
CA GLU A 239 -16.53 -0.38 5.31
C GLU A 239 -16.77 -0.41 3.80
N ARG A 240 -18.00 -0.11 3.38
CA ARG A 240 -18.41 -0.07 1.96
C ARG A 240 -17.59 0.91 1.08
N MET A 241 -16.99 1.93 1.69
CA MET A 241 -16.13 2.91 1.02
C MET A 241 -14.65 2.56 1.26
N ARG A 242 -14.31 2.20 2.50
CA ARG A 242 -12.95 1.88 2.91
C ARG A 242 -12.36 0.70 2.15
N ALA A 243 -13.09 -0.42 2.08
CA ALA A 243 -12.53 -1.67 1.54
C ALA A 243 -12.09 -1.55 0.07
N PRO A 244 -12.89 -0.96 -0.86
CA PRO A 244 -12.42 -0.72 -2.23
C PRO A 244 -11.19 0.18 -2.32
N LEU A 245 -11.16 1.27 -1.54
CA LEU A 245 -10.05 2.23 -1.56
C LEU A 245 -8.76 1.57 -1.05
N VAL A 246 -8.83 0.87 0.08
CA VAL A 246 -7.69 0.13 0.64
C VAL A 246 -7.21 -0.95 -0.33
N ALA A 247 -8.11 -1.65 -1.02
CA ALA A 247 -7.71 -2.60 -2.06
C ALA A 247 -6.94 -1.94 -3.22
N GLY A 248 -7.34 -0.74 -3.65
CA GLY A 248 -6.62 0.03 -4.67
C GLY A 248 -5.21 0.43 -4.22
N PHE A 249 -5.07 1.01 -3.03
CA PHE A 249 -3.76 1.37 -2.49
C PHE A 249 -2.87 0.15 -2.26
N ARG A 250 -3.46 -0.93 -1.72
CA ARG A 250 -2.75 -2.19 -1.49
C ARG A 250 -2.21 -2.77 -2.80
N TYR A 251 -3.00 -2.76 -3.87
CA TYR A 251 -2.55 -3.21 -5.17
C TYR A 251 -1.36 -2.39 -5.70
N LEU A 252 -1.39 -1.06 -5.55
CA LEU A 252 -0.26 -0.20 -5.93
C LEU A 252 1.01 -0.53 -5.15
N TYR A 253 0.88 -0.66 -3.83
CA TYR A 253 1.98 -1.09 -2.96
C TYR A 253 2.55 -2.45 -3.40
N GLU A 254 1.68 -3.39 -3.76
CA GLU A 254 2.05 -4.75 -4.11
C GLU A 254 2.68 -4.87 -5.52
N SER A 255 2.20 -4.09 -6.48
CA SER A 255 2.57 -4.18 -7.89
C SER A 255 3.73 -3.27 -8.31
N ASN A 256 3.91 -2.14 -7.63
CA ASN A 256 4.94 -1.15 -7.92
C ASN A 256 6.00 -1.12 -6.79
N PRO A 257 7.22 -1.65 -7.03
CA PRO A 257 8.27 -1.72 -6.01
C PRO A 257 8.80 -0.35 -5.58
N ASP A 258 8.57 0.70 -6.37
CA ASP A 258 8.99 2.07 -6.05
C ASP A 258 7.94 2.83 -5.24
N TRP A 259 6.71 2.31 -5.15
CA TRP A 259 5.63 2.92 -4.37
C TRP A 259 5.96 2.96 -2.86
N GLY A 260 6.76 2.01 -2.38
CA GLY A 260 7.29 2.00 -1.02
C GLY A 260 8.26 3.14 -0.70
N ASP A 261 9.02 3.65 -1.68
CA ASP A 261 9.99 4.73 -1.46
C ASP A 261 9.28 6.06 -1.08
N PHE A 262 8.00 6.21 -1.42
CA PHE A 262 7.16 7.33 -0.99
C PHE A 262 6.75 7.28 0.48
N LEU A 263 6.53 6.07 1.00
CA LEU A 263 6.16 5.83 2.40
C LEU A 263 7.38 5.96 3.31
N TYR A 264 8.55 5.59 2.78
CA TYR A 264 9.83 5.67 3.47
C TYR A 264 10.78 6.59 2.69
N PRO A 265 10.54 7.91 2.67
CA PRO A 265 11.47 8.82 2.04
C PRO A 265 12.83 8.60 2.69
N ARG A 266 13.80 8.11 1.91
CA ARG A 266 15.15 7.85 2.39
C ARG A 266 15.58 9.05 3.22
N GLY A 267 15.91 8.80 4.50
CA GLY A 267 16.78 9.72 5.18
C GLY A 267 18.00 9.85 4.28
N ARG A 268 18.21 11.00 3.63
CA ARG A 268 19.41 11.33 2.83
C ARG A 268 20.64 11.43 3.74
N GLY A 269 20.85 10.43 4.59
CA GLY A 269 21.71 10.49 5.76
C GLY A 269 21.96 9.14 6.44
N MET A 270 21.32 8.04 6.03
CA MET A 270 21.88 6.71 6.34
C MET A 270 23.11 6.50 5.45
N THR A 271 24.20 7.12 5.88
CA THR A 271 25.54 6.74 5.42
C THR A 271 25.70 5.29 5.84
N PRO A 272 26.10 4.37 4.95
CA PRO A 272 26.38 3.00 5.35
C PRO A 272 27.36 3.06 6.53
N VAL A 273 26.96 2.47 7.66
CA VAL A 273 27.86 2.29 8.80
C VAL A 273 29.04 1.50 8.24
N PRO A 274 30.26 2.06 8.23
CA PRO A 274 31.40 1.31 7.71
C PRO A 274 31.52 0.05 8.56
N SER A 275 31.44 -1.10 7.89
CA SER A 275 31.79 -2.39 8.47
C SER A 275 33.22 -2.28 8.96
N SER A 276 33.37 -2.03 10.26
CA SER A 276 34.67 -2.11 10.91
C SER A 276 35.06 -3.58 10.92
N VAL A 277 35.86 -3.94 9.91
CA VAL A 277 36.65 -5.16 9.88
C VAL A 277 37.53 -5.16 11.13
N GLY A 278 37.28 -6.15 12.00
CA GLY A 278 38.17 -6.63 13.03
C GLY A 278 38.29 -8.13 12.90
#